data_AF-A0A1F5CPI5-F1
#
_entry.id   AF-A0A1F5CPI5-F1
#
_cell.length_a   1.000
_cell.length_b   1.000
_cell.length_c   1.000
_cell.angle_alpha   90.00
_cell.angle_beta   90.00
_cell.angle_gamma   90.00
#
_symmetry.space_group_name_H-M   'P 1'
#
loop_
_entity.id
_entity.type
_entity.pdbx_description
1 polymer ?
#
loop_
_entity_poly.entity_id
_entity_poly.type
_entity_poly.pdbx_seq_one_letter_code
_entity_poly.pdbx_strand_id
1 'polypeptide(L)'
;MEADRISEKASVNAEEFAEKVEGHDPYVYRAKKTSEGKCVFLSGESCTVYSVRPLVCRFYPFELNPAGNKRYVFSYTDECPSIGKGPCLRKSYFRKLFDELERTMKGA
;
A
#
# COMPACT_ATOMS: atom_id res chain seq x y z
N MET A 1 7.91 1.05 -11.70
CA MET A 1 7.18 0.34 -10.62
C MET A 1 7.11 1.23 -9.36
N GLU A 2 6.34 0.86 -8.33
CA GLU A 2 6.17 1.70 -7.12
C GLU A 2 7.47 1.89 -6.33
N ALA A 3 8.25 0.82 -6.16
CA ALA A 3 9.55 0.89 -5.49
C ALA A 3 10.50 1.86 -6.20
N ASP A 4 10.54 1.86 -7.54
CA ASP A 4 11.38 2.79 -8.31
C ASP A 4 11.01 4.25 -8.04
N ARG A 5 9.70 4.57 -8.03
CA ARG A 5 9.23 5.95 -7.75
C ARG A 5 9.60 6.42 -6.35
N ILE A 6 9.58 5.51 -5.38
CA ILE A 6 10.02 5.79 -4.01
C ILE A 6 11.54 5.98 -3.97
N SER A 7 12.29 5.11 -4.66
CA SER A 7 13.74 5.15 -4.77
C SER A 7 14.22 6.48 -5.35
N GLU A 8 13.64 6.92 -6.46
CA GLU A 8 13.90 8.22 -7.08
C GLU A 8 13.58 9.39 -6.13
N LYS A 9 12.44 9.34 -5.44
CA LYS A 9 12.01 10.43 -4.55
C LYS A 9 12.87 10.53 -3.28
N ALA A 10 13.29 9.39 -2.75
CA ALA A 10 14.07 9.31 -1.52
C ALA A 10 15.58 9.40 -1.77
N SER A 11 16.04 9.26 -3.02
CA SER A 11 17.46 9.10 -3.37
C SER A 11 18.11 7.92 -2.62
N VAL A 12 17.36 6.83 -2.44
CA VAL A 12 17.79 5.62 -1.75
C VAL A 12 17.53 4.42 -2.65
N ASN A 13 18.43 3.46 -2.69
CA ASN A 13 18.29 2.26 -3.49
C ASN A 13 17.09 1.40 -3.01
N ALA A 14 16.33 0.82 -3.95
CA ALA A 14 15.09 0.08 -3.64
C ALA A 14 15.31 -1.09 -2.68
N GLU A 15 16.42 -1.80 -2.84
CA GLU A 15 16.80 -2.94 -2.01
C GLU A 15 17.09 -2.54 -0.55
N GLU A 16 17.31 -1.26 -0.23
CA GLU A 16 17.49 -0.82 1.16
C GLU A 16 16.19 -0.75 1.94
N PHE A 17 15.05 -0.48 1.27
CA PHE A 17 13.76 -0.28 1.93
C PHE A 17 12.68 -1.28 1.55
N ALA A 18 12.90 -2.09 0.52
CA ALA A 18 11.93 -3.07 0.04
C ALA A 18 12.59 -4.39 -0.34
N GLU A 19 11.82 -5.46 -0.28
CA GLU A 19 12.18 -6.78 -0.79
C GLU A 19 11.08 -7.27 -1.73
N LYS A 20 11.45 -7.95 -2.82
CA LYS A 20 10.48 -8.58 -3.71
C LYS A 20 9.83 -9.77 -3.02
N VAL A 21 8.53 -9.94 -3.22
CA VAL A 21 7.74 -11.04 -2.65
C VAL A 21 6.84 -11.65 -3.72
N GLU A 22 6.60 -12.96 -3.60
CA GLU A 22 5.70 -13.72 -4.48
C GLU A 22 4.43 -14.13 -3.72
N GLY A 23 3.33 -14.37 -4.44
CA GLY A 23 2.07 -14.82 -3.84
C GLY A 23 1.28 -13.74 -3.08
N HIS A 24 1.72 -12.48 -3.15
CA HIS A 24 1.10 -11.33 -2.48
C HIS A 24 0.42 -10.36 -3.46
N ASP A 25 -0.01 -10.85 -4.63
CA ASP A 25 -0.69 -10.02 -5.65
C ASP A 25 -1.82 -9.14 -5.05
N PRO A 26 -1.90 -7.85 -5.41
CA PRO A 26 -1.09 -7.17 -6.42
C PRO A 26 0.23 -6.57 -5.89
N TYR A 27 0.60 -6.83 -4.63
CA TYR A 27 1.78 -6.26 -3.99
C TYR A 27 3.02 -7.15 -4.21
N VAL A 28 3.89 -6.71 -5.11
CA VAL A 28 5.11 -7.45 -5.46
C VAL A 28 6.34 -7.07 -4.62
N TYR A 29 6.19 -6.09 -3.72
CA TYR A 29 7.23 -5.67 -2.77
C TYR A 29 6.67 -5.58 -1.35
N ARG A 30 7.51 -5.99 -0.39
CA ARG A 30 7.27 -5.77 1.04
C ARG A 30 8.26 -4.74 1.57
N ALA A 31 7.74 -3.73 2.29
CA ALA A 31 8.58 -2.72 2.91
C ALA A 31 9.33 -3.31 4.11
N LYS A 32 10.64 -3.11 4.15
CA LYS A 32 11.49 -3.45 5.28
C LYS A 32 11.11 -2.60 6.49
N LYS A 33 11.36 -3.14 7.68
CA LYS A 33 11.10 -2.49 8.96
C LYS A 33 12.40 -2.18 9.69
N THR A 34 12.39 -1.12 10.49
CA THR A 34 13.47 -0.85 11.44
C THR A 34 13.54 -1.95 12.50
N SER A 35 14.58 -1.95 13.33
CA SER A 35 14.69 -2.85 14.49
C SER A 35 13.52 -2.72 15.48
N GLU A 36 12.84 -1.57 15.50
CA GLU A 36 11.64 -1.31 16.30
C GLU A 36 10.33 -1.75 15.60
N GLY A 37 10.42 -2.40 14.43
CA GLY A 37 9.25 -2.84 13.66
C GLY A 37 8.52 -1.72 12.90
N LYS A 38 9.07 -0.50 12.84
CA LYS A 38 8.48 0.64 12.14
C LYS A 38 8.85 0.65 10.66
N CYS A 39 8.04 1.33 9.84
CA CYS A 39 8.42 1.59 8.44
C CYS A 39 9.70 2.46 8.41
N VAL A 40 10.65 2.14 7.50
CA VAL A 40 11.90 2.90 7.35
C VAL A 40 11.69 4.37 6.93
N PHE A 41 10.54 4.69 6.33
CA PHE A 41 10.18 6.06 5.94
C PHE A 41 9.33 6.80 6.97
N LEU A 42 9.10 6.22 8.16
CA LEU A 42 8.37 6.88 9.24
C LEU A 42 9.33 7.79 10.02
N SER A 43 9.01 9.08 10.06
CA SER A 43 9.73 10.09 10.84
C SER A 43 8.75 10.82 11.76
N GLY A 44 8.81 10.48 13.05
CA GLY A 44 7.78 10.88 14.02
C GLY A 44 6.41 10.34 13.60
N GLU A 45 5.45 11.24 13.39
CA GLU A 45 4.09 10.92 12.91
C GLU A 45 3.92 11.08 11.39
N SER A 46 5.02 11.37 10.67
CA SER A 46 4.98 11.70 9.24
C SER A 46 5.71 10.65 8.39
N CYS A 47 5.27 10.50 7.13
CA CYS A 47 5.95 9.66 6.14
C CYS A 47 6.82 10.55 5.23
N THR A 48 8.12 10.28 5.17
CA THR A 48 9.06 11.08 4.37
C THR A 48 8.80 10.97 2.86
N VAL A 49 8.13 9.90 2.42
CA VAL A 49 7.75 9.64 1.02
C VAL A 49 6.24 9.77 0.78
N TYR A 50 5.54 10.58 1.59
CA TYR A 50 4.07 10.68 1.59
C TYR A 50 3.44 10.87 0.20
N SER A 51 4.06 11.68 -0.66
CA SER A 51 3.56 12.00 -2.01
C SER A 51 3.60 10.81 -2.98
N VAL A 52 4.51 9.87 -2.74
CA VAL A 52 4.75 8.69 -3.59
C VAL A 52 4.46 7.39 -2.84
N ARG A 53 3.61 7.44 -1.81
CA ARG A 53 3.21 6.25 -1.04
C ARG A 53 2.76 5.11 -1.94
N PRO A 54 3.15 3.86 -1.63
CA PRO A 54 2.67 2.71 -2.37
C PRO A 54 1.19 2.46 -2.11
N LEU A 55 0.54 1.68 -2.98
CA LEU A 55 -0.89 1.37 -2.98
C LEU A 55 -1.37 0.88 -1.63
N VAL A 56 -0.65 -0.07 -1.01
CA VAL A 56 -1.00 -0.60 0.32
C VAL A 56 -1.10 0.51 1.39
N CYS A 57 -0.20 1.50 1.35
CA CYS A 57 -0.23 2.63 2.27
C CYS A 57 -1.30 3.68 1.92
N ARG A 58 -1.74 3.74 0.66
CA ARG A 58 -2.85 4.60 0.23
C ARG A 58 -4.21 3.98 0.57
N PHE A 59 -4.28 2.65 0.57
CA PHE A 59 -5.50 1.91 0.85
C PHE A 59 -5.77 1.76 2.33
N TYR A 60 -4.78 1.96 3.21
CA TYR A 60 -4.96 1.91 4.66
C TYR A 60 -6.24 2.66 5.10
N PRO A 61 -7.14 2.03 5.88
CA PRO A 61 -6.97 0.76 6.61
C PRO A 61 -7.37 -0.51 5.83
N PHE A 62 -7.59 -0.42 4.52
CA PHE A 62 -7.98 -1.53 3.65
C PHE A 62 -6.80 -2.24 3.03
N GLU A 63 -6.97 -3.53 2.77
CA GLU A 63 -6.03 -4.35 2.01
C GLU A 63 -6.77 -5.04 0.86
N LEU A 64 -6.19 -4.97 -0.34
CA LEU A 64 -6.73 -5.64 -1.51
C LEU A 64 -6.12 -7.04 -1.66
N ASN A 65 -6.97 -8.06 -1.61
CA ASN A 65 -6.58 -9.46 -1.68
C ASN A 65 -7.08 -10.13 -2.96
N PRO A 66 -6.31 -11.06 -3.54
CA PRO A 66 -6.73 -11.78 -4.73
C PRO A 66 -7.80 -12.81 -4.37
N ALA A 67 -8.86 -12.90 -5.18
CA ALA A 67 -9.98 -13.84 -5.02
C ALA A 67 -10.13 -14.81 -6.21
N GLY A 68 -9.03 -15.00 -6.95
CA GLY A 68 -8.98 -15.80 -8.17
C GLY A 68 -9.67 -15.14 -9.38
N ASN A 69 -9.36 -15.64 -10.58
CA ASN A 69 -9.93 -15.16 -11.85
C ASN A 69 -9.83 -13.64 -12.05
N LYS A 70 -8.68 -13.04 -11.67
CA LYS A 70 -8.44 -11.58 -11.71
C LYS A 70 -9.47 -10.75 -10.91
N ARG A 71 -10.12 -11.37 -9.92
CA ARG A 71 -11.00 -10.67 -8.97
C ARG A 71 -10.23 -10.34 -7.72
N TYR A 72 -10.64 -9.27 -7.08
CA TYR A 72 -10.07 -8.81 -5.83
C TYR A 72 -11.15 -8.50 -4.82
N VAL A 73 -10.82 -8.67 -3.54
CA VAL A 73 -11.68 -8.36 -2.40
C VAL A 73 -10.90 -7.42 -1.47
N PHE A 74 -11.56 -6.35 -1.04
CA PHE A 74 -11.01 -5.51 0.02
C PHE A 74 -11.34 -6.13 1.38
N SER A 75 -10.31 -6.41 2.18
CA SER A 75 -10.41 -6.58 3.62
C SER A 75 -9.98 -5.27 4.30
N TYR A 76 -10.02 -5.22 5.62
CA TYR A 76 -9.49 -4.13 6.42
C TYR A 76 -8.78 -4.69 7.64
N THR A 77 -7.91 -3.89 8.22
CA THR A 77 -7.23 -4.24 9.46
C THR A 77 -8.09 -3.99 10.71
N ASP A 78 -7.88 -4.81 11.73
CA ASP A 78 -8.51 -4.68 13.04
C ASP A 78 -7.77 -3.69 13.97
N GLU A 79 -6.55 -3.25 13.64
CA GLU A 79 -5.80 -2.35 14.55
C GLU A 79 -6.23 -0.88 14.50
N CYS A 80 -6.96 -0.48 13.45
CA CYS A 80 -7.36 0.91 13.28
C CYS A 80 -8.53 1.26 14.21
N PRO A 81 -8.35 2.16 15.20
CA PRO A 81 -9.36 2.43 16.23
C PRO A 81 -10.63 3.11 15.70
N SER A 82 -10.62 3.56 14.44
CA SER A 82 -11.74 4.22 13.76
C SER A 82 -12.63 3.26 12.98
N ILE A 83 -12.25 1.98 12.84
CA ILE A 83 -13.11 0.98 12.20
C ILE A 83 -14.43 0.87 12.97
N GLY A 84 -15.54 0.85 12.22
CA GLY A 84 -16.90 0.82 12.78
C GLY A 84 -17.41 2.15 13.38
N LYS A 85 -16.58 3.20 13.44
CA LYS A 85 -16.96 4.52 14.01
C LYS A 85 -17.33 5.57 12.96
N GLY A 86 -17.14 5.26 11.68
CA GLY A 86 -17.38 6.15 10.56
C GLY A 86 -18.66 5.84 9.77
N PRO A 87 -18.97 6.63 8.73
CA PRO A 87 -20.07 6.33 7.83
C PRO A 87 -19.83 5.03 7.07
N CYS A 88 -20.92 4.33 6.73
CA CYS A 88 -20.85 3.16 5.88
C CYS A 88 -20.32 3.52 4.49
N LEU A 89 -19.19 2.92 4.10
CA LEU A 89 -18.57 3.14 2.80
C LEU A 89 -19.33 2.36 1.72
N ARG A 90 -19.66 3.06 0.62
CA ARG A 90 -20.38 2.48 -0.51
C ARG A 90 -19.41 1.82 -1.49
N LYS A 91 -19.95 0.95 -2.35
CA LYS A 91 -19.22 0.33 -3.48
C LYS A 91 -18.45 1.34 -4.34
N SER A 92 -18.96 2.56 -4.51
CA SER A 92 -18.29 3.63 -5.26
C SER A 92 -16.97 4.07 -4.63
N TYR A 93 -16.81 3.99 -3.30
CA TYR A 93 -15.55 4.26 -2.62
C TYR A 93 -14.49 3.22 -3.01
N PHE A 94 -14.82 1.94 -2.85
CA PHE A 94 -13.92 0.84 -3.19
C PHE A 94 -13.62 0.77 -4.69
N ARG A 95 -14.56 1.19 -5.56
CA ARG A 95 -14.30 1.32 -6.99
C ARG A 95 -13.17 2.32 -7.26
N LYS A 96 -13.16 3.49 -6.60
CA LYS A 96 -12.10 4.48 -6.77
C LYS A 96 -10.72 3.95 -6.34
N LEU A 97 -10.66 3.17 -5.26
CA LEU A 97 -9.42 2.51 -4.84
C LEU A 97 -8.97 1.49 -5.90
N PHE A 98 -9.90 0.69 -6.42
CA PHE A 98 -9.61 -0.26 -7.48
C PHE A 98 -9.13 0.42 -8.77
N ASP A 99 -9.71 1.57 -9.13
CA ASP A 99 -9.26 2.36 -10.28
C ASP A 99 -7.83 2.92 -10.06
N GLU A 100 -7.40 3.13 -8.82
CA GLU A 100 -6.00 3.48 -8.50
C GLU A 100 -5.03 2.33 -8.70
N LEU A 101 -5.43 1.10 -8.33
CA LEU A 101 -4.67 -0.10 -8.69
C LEU A 101 -4.50 -0.16 -10.22
N GLU A 102 -5.60 -0.08 -10.97
CA GLU A 102 -5.54 -0.22 -12.42
C GLU A 102 -4.63 0.82 -13.07
N ARG A 103 -4.68 2.08 -12.62
CA ARG A 103 -3.79 3.15 -13.11
C ARG A 103 -2.33 2.86 -12.80
N THR A 104 -2.05 2.29 -11.63
CA THR A 104 -0.69 1.96 -11.19
C THR A 104 -0.13 0.76 -11.97
N MET A 105 -0.97 -0.23 -12.27
CA MET A 105 -0.58 -1.39 -13.09
C MET A 105 -0.49 -1.07 -14.59
N LYS A 106 -1.29 -0.14 -15.13
CA LYS A 106 -1.25 0.29 -16.55
C LYS A 106 -0.05 1.19 -16.87
N GLY A 107 0.58 1.78 -15.85
CA GLY A 107 1.79 2.61 -15.99
C GLY A 107 3.07 1.90 -15.53
N ALA A 108 3.03 0.58 -15.31
CA ALA A 108 4.15 -0.25 -14.92
C ALA A 108 4.79 -0.93 -16.13
#